data_AF-A0A4Z0BCV2-F1
#
_entry.id   AF-A0A4Z0BCV2-F1
#
_cell.length_a   1.000
_cell.length_b   1.000
_cell.length_c   1.000
_cell.angle_alpha   90.00
_cell.angle_beta   90.00
_cell.angle_gamma   90.00
#
_symmetry.space_group_name_H-M   'P 1'
#
loop_
_entity.id
_entity.type
_entity.pdbx_description
1 polymer ?
#
loop_
_entity_poly.entity_id
_entity_poly.type
_entity_poly.pdbx_seq_one_letter_code
_entity_poly.pdbx_strand_id
1 'polypeptide(L)'
;MPTGPAPLRGVLRSLTRHAGGRITGYTHTNSGGAQSGLDQGFAYDNLDRLVSAASGGSATAYTYDESGNRMSKTVGTLVLAGGAVHAAPSDCQGMTFNDEA
;
A
#
# COMPACT_ATOMS: atom_id res chain seq x y z
N MET A 1 -39.79 -6.29 -4.50
CA MET A 1 -38.68 -5.41 -4.08
C MET A 1 -37.39 -6.23 -4.15
N PRO A 2 -36.45 -5.99 -5.07
CA PRO A 2 -35.18 -6.72 -5.05
C PRO A 2 -34.18 -5.98 -4.14
N THR A 3 -33.90 -6.54 -2.97
CA THR A 3 -32.78 -6.14 -2.11
C THR A 3 -31.54 -6.95 -2.49
N GLY A 4 -30.84 -6.51 -3.53
CA GLY A 4 -29.45 -6.91 -3.76
C GLY A 4 -28.51 -6.04 -2.93
N PRO A 5 -27.35 -6.55 -2.47
CA PRO A 5 -26.37 -5.71 -1.78
C PRO A 5 -25.97 -4.56 -2.70
N ALA A 6 -26.12 -3.34 -2.22
CA ALA A 6 -25.71 -2.16 -2.98
C ALA A 6 -24.21 -2.31 -3.30
N PRO A 7 -23.76 -1.98 -4.53
CA PRO A 7 -22.34 -1.74 -4.76
C PRO A 7 -21.89 -0.68 -3.76
N LEU A 8 -20.58 -0.59 -3.46
CA LEU A 8 -19.99 0.53 -2.72
C LEU A 8 -20.15 1.84 -3.55
N ARG A 9 -21.39 2.29 -3.77
CA ARG A 9 -21.78 3.45 -4.57
C ARG A 9 -21.64 4.66 -3.65
N GLY A 10 -20.60 5.45 -3.85
CA GLY A 10 -20.44 6.74 -3.17
C GLY A 10 -19.14 6.94 -2.41
N VAL A 11 -18.11 6.11 -2.62
CA VAL A 11 -16.77 6.44 -2.13
C VAL A 11 -16.17 7.50 -3.07
N LEU A 12 -16.07 8.74 -2.57
CA LEU A 12 -15.32 9.82 -3.18
C LEU A 12 -13.84 9.65 -2.87
N ARG A 13 -13.01 9.80 -3.90
CA ARG A 13 -11.56 9.78 -3.78
C ARG A 13 -10.98 11.17 -3.96
N SER A 14 -10.28 11.65 -2.95
CA SER A 14 -9.56 12.92 -2.97
C SER A 14 -8.06 12.69 -3.18
N LEU A 15 -7.40 13.61 -3.88
CA LEU A 15 -5.98 13.55 -4.21
C LEU A 15 -5.18 14.54 -3.37
N THR A 16 -4.12 14.07 -2.74
CA THR A 16 -3.11 14.91 -2.11
C THR A 16 -1.91 15.04 -3.03
N ARG A 17 -1.41 16.26 -3.24
CA ARG A 17 -0.25 16.55 -4.10
C ARG A 17 0.82 17.31 -3.34
N HIS A 18 2.09 17.08 -3.68
CA HIS A 18 3.21 17.93 -3.27
C HIS A 18 3.39 19.15 -4.20
N ALA A 19 4.25 20.08 -3.81
CA ALA A 19 4.55 21.33 -4.53
C ALA A 19 5.00 21.14 -6.01
N GLY A 20 5.42 19.92 -6.41
CA GLY A 20 5.71 19.56 -7.80
C GLY A 20 4.53 18.99 -8.60
N GLY A 21 3.29 19.07 -8.09
CA GLY A 21 2.08 18.54 -8.75
C GLY A 21 1.89 17.02 -8.65
N ARG A 22 2.85 16.33 -8.01
CA ARG A 22 2.88 14.88 -7.86
C ARG A 22 2.01 14.38 -6.73
N ILE A 23 1.33 13.26 -6.94
CA ILE A 23 0.31 12.73 -6.02
C ILE A 23 0.97 11.96 -4.89
N THR A 24 0.87 12.42 -3.65
CA THR A 24 1.45 11.74 -2.48
C THR A 24 0.44 10.98 -1.64
N GLY A 25 -0.84 11.06 -1.98
CA GLY A 25 -1.84 10.23 -1.33
C GLY A 25 -3.21 10.31 -1.95
N TYR A 26 -4.02 9.32 -1.59
CA TYR A 26 -5.45 9.30 -1.82
C TYR A 26 -6.17 9.15 -0.49
N THR A 27 -7.15 9.99 -0.25
CA THR A 27 -8.10 9.79 0.85
C THR A 27 -9.46 9.42 0.29
N HIS A 28 -10.14 8.53 1.00
CA HIS A 28 -11.44 8.01 0.58
C HIS A 28 -12.48 8.42 1.62
N THR A 29 -13.61 8.93 1.14
CA THR A 29 -14.74 9.30 1.99
C THR A 29 -16.00 8.75 1.36
N ASN A 30 -16.94 8.28 2.16
CA ASN A 30 -18.30 7.99 1.70
C ASN A 30 -19.29 8.76 2.57
N SER A 31 -20.59 8.57 2.35
CA SER A 31 -21.62 9.19 3.19
C SER A 31 -21.52 8.86 4.68
N GLY A 32 -20.80 7.79 5.03
CA GLY A 32 -20.51 7.37 6.40
C GLY A 32 -19.18 7.92 6.97
N GLY A 33 -18.42 8.73 6.21
CA GLY A 33 -17.19 9.37 6.65
C GLY A 33 -15.91 8.82 6.01
N ALA A 34 -14.77 9.11 6.63
CA ALA A 34 -13.44 8.74 6.13
C ALA A 34 -13.22 7.21 6.16
N GLN A 35 -12.69 6.69 5.06
CA GLN A 35 -12.45 5.27 4.84
C GLN A 35 -10.94 5.01 4.90
N SER A 36 -10.35 5.10 6.10
CA SER A 36 -8.90 5.01 6.28
C SER A 36 -8.29 3.67 5.82
N GLY A 37 -9.08 2.59 5.86
CA GLY A 37 -8.70 1.29 5.29
C GLY A 37 -8.57 1.28 3.77
N LEU A 38 -8.99 2.33 3.06
CA LEU A 38 -8.82 2.50 1.62
C LEU A 38 -7.82 3.60 1.29
N ASP A 39 -7.41 4.41 2.27
CA ASP A 39 -6.46 5.49 2.08
C ASP A 39 -5.12 4.95 1.61
N GLN A 40 -4.49 5.71 0.72
CA GLN A 40 -3.22 5.35 0.09
C GLN A 40 -2.22 6.48 0.27
N GLY A 41 -0.96 6.12 0.49
CA GLY A 41 0.17 7.05 0.57
C GLY A 41 1.25 6.67 -0.40
N PHE A 42 1.91 7.65 -1.02
CA PHE A 42 3.01 7.43 -1.94
C PHE A 42 4.18 8.34 -1.58
N ALA A 43 5.36 7.74 -1.50
CA ALA A 43 6.61 8.45 -1.34
C ALA A 43 7.55 8.15 -2.49
N TYR A 44 8.39 9.13 -2.76
CA TYR A 44 9.14 9.17 -3.99
C TYR A 44 10.55 9.70 -3.78
N ASP A 45 11.46 9.32 -4.67
CA ASP A 45 12.81 9.88 -4.73
C ASP A 45 12.87 11.15 -5.61
N ASN A 46 14.06 11.76 -5.64
CA ASN A 46 14.37 12.99 -6.38
C ASN A 46 14.33 12.82 -7.90
N LEU A 47 14.26 11.58 -8.42
CA LEU A 47 14.22 11.23 -9.84
C LEU A 47 12.79 10.97 -10.32
N ASP A 48 11.81 11.34 -9.51
CA ASP A 48 10.43 11.04 -9.74
C ASP A 48 10.07 9.54 -9.86
N ARG A 49 10.71 8.70 -9.04
CA ARG A 49 10.37 7.26 -8.93
C ARG A 49 9.70 6.90 -7.59
N LEU A 50 8.86 5.87 -7.57
CA LEU A 50 8.06 5.44 -6.41
C LEU A 50 8.86 4.52 -5.49
N VAL A 51 9.29 5.05 -4.35
CA VAL A 51 10.07 4.27 -3.37
C VAL A 51 9.21 3.65 -2.27
N SER A 52 8.00 4.16 -2.04
CA SER A 52 7.06 3.55 -1.10
C SER A 52 5.61 3.80 -1.48
N ALA A 53 4.77 2.78 -1.32
CA ALA A 53 3.33 2.86 -1.46
C ALA A 53 2.65 2.19 -0.26
N ALA A 54 1.82 2.93 0.46
CA ALA A 54 0.99 2.42 1.55
C ALA A 54 -0.48 2.39 1.11
N SER A 55 -1.22 1.37 1.53
CA SER A 55 -2.67 1.23 1.31
C SER A 55 -3.28 0.46 2.47
N GLY A 56 -4.24 1.07 3.19
CA GLY A 56 -5.18 0.33 4.03
C GLY A 56 -4.61 -0.62 5.07
N GLY A 57 -3.40 -0.37 5.58
CA GLY A 57 -2.72 -1.27 6.53
C GLY A 57 -1.59 -2.13 5.94
N SER A 58 -1.22 -1.92 4.68
CA SER A 58 -0.01 -2.52 4.09
C SER A 58 0.87 -1.44 3.47
N ALA A 59 2.19 -1.61 3.57
CA ALA A 59 3.18 -0.76 2.93
C ALA A 59 4.10 -1.59 2.05
N THR A 60 4.36 -1.11 0.85
CA THR A 60 5.32 -1.70 -0.07
C THR A 60 6.45 -0.72 -0.30
N ALA A 61 7.69 -1.16 -0.09
CA ALA A 61 8.89 -0.39 -0.41
C ALA A 61 9.54 -0.93 -1.69
N TYR A 62 10.12 -0.03 -2.47
CA TYR A 62 10.84 -0.33 -3.70
C TYR A 62 12.22 0.31 -3.68
N THR A 63 13.21 -0.43 -4.17
CA THR A 63 14.56 0.09 -4.42
C THR A 63 14.87 0.04 -5.90
N TYR A 64 15.66 1.01 -6.36
CA TYR A 64 16.04 1.14 -7.76
C TYR A 64 17.55 1.32 -7.88
N ASP A 65 18.14 0.81 -8.95
CA ASP A 65 19.51 1.13 -9.33
C ASP A 65 19.58 2.55 -9.95
N GLU A 66 20.80 3.00 -10.27
CA GLU A 66 21.03 4.30 -10.93
C GLU A 66 20.48 4.34 -12.36
N SER A 67 20.30 3.18 -13.01
CA SER A 67 19.72 3.07 -14.35
C SER A 67 18.19 3.11 -14.35
N GLY A 68 17.56 3.03 -13.18
CA GLY A 68 16.10 3.02 -13.03
C GLY A 68 15.47 1.63 -12.98
N ASN A 69 16.26 0.55 -12.97
CA ASN A 69 15.71 -0.79 -12.82
C ASN A 69 15.33 -1.05 -11.36
N ARG A 70 14.18 -1.69 -11.16
CA ARG A 70 13.72 -2.05 -9.82
C ARG A 70 14.52 -3.23 -9.29
N MET A 71 15.30 -3.00 -8.24
CA MET A 71 16.15 -4.02 -7.63
C MET A 71 15.38 -4.88 -6.63
N SER A 72 14.47 -4.28 -5.85
CA SER A 72 13.71 -5.00 -4.83
C SER A 72 12.29 -4.48 -4.66
N LYS A 73 11.43 -5.35 -4.14
CA LYS A 73 10.10 -5.02 -3.63
C LYS A 73 9.93 -5.72 -2.28
N THR A 74 9.74 -4.93 -1.24
CA THR A 74 9.45 -5.44 0.10
C THR A 74 8.02 -5.08 0.44
N VAL A 75 7.18 -6.07 0.70
CA VAL A 75 5.81 -5.87 1.18
C VAL A 75 5.80 -6.12 2.69
N GLY A 76 5.40 -5.11 3.45
CA GLY A 76 5.22 -5.20 4.90
C GLY A 76 3.80 -4.85 5.28
N THR A 77 3.28 -5.49 6.32
CA THR A 77 2.00 -5.11 6.92
C THR A 77 2.24 -3.93 7.85
N LEU A 78 1.54 -2.83 7.65
CA LEU A 78 1.52 -1.69 8.56
C LEU A 78 0.56 -2.02 9.71
N VAL A 79 1.11 -2.47 10.84
CA VAL A 79 0.32 -2.73 12.05
C VAL A 79 -0.09 -1.38 12.64
N LEU A 80 -1.30 -0.93 12.28
CA LEU A 80 -2.00 0.13 12.99
C LEU A 80 -2.40 -0.48 14.35
N ALA A 81 -1.97 0.11 15.46
CA ALA A 81 -2.14 -0.45 16.81
C ALA A 81 -3.60 -0.89 17.06
N GLY A 82 -3.84 -2.20 16.92
CA GLY A 82 -5.16 -2.80 16.99
C GLY A 82 -5.20 -4.32 16.74
N GLY A 83 -4.07 -5.02 16.64
CA GLY A 83 -4.07 -6.48 16.61
C GLY A 83 -2.83 -7.09 15.97
N ALA A 84 -2.03 -7.76 16.82
CA ALA A 84 -1.07 -8.82 16.54
C ALA A 84 -0.09 -8.66 15.37
N VAL A 85 1.17 -8.54 15.79
CA VAL A 85 2.41 -8.49 15.04
C VAL A 85 2.60 -9.65 14.04
N HIS A 86 3.08 -9.30 12.84
CA HIS A 86 4.25 -9.91 12.21
C HIS A 86 4.91 -8.83 11.34
N ALA A 87 5.76 -8.03 11.98
CA ALA A 87 6.64 -7.08 11.32
C ALA A 87 8.07 -7.44 11.69
N ALA A 88 8.66 -8.37 10.93
CA ALA A 88 10.10 -8.52 10.78
C ALA A 88 10.37 -9.28 9.46
N PRO A 89 11.29 -8.81 8.59
CA PRO A 89 11.81 -9.60 7.49
C PRO A 89 12.85 -10.58 8.06
N SER A 90 12.40 -11.71 8.61
CA SER A 90 13.29 -12.75 9.15
C SER A 90 12.91 -14.19 8.80
N ASP A 91 11.92 -14.45 7.93
CA ASP A 91 11.64 -15.82 7.45
C ASP A 91 12.61 -16.27 6.34
N CYS A 92 13.90 -15.94 6.49
CA CYS A 92 14.99 -16.66 5.83
C CYS A 92 15.61 -17.72 6.78
N GLN A 93 14.80 -18.37 7.62
CA GLN A 93 15.30 -19.39 8.55
C GLN A 93 14.49 -20.69 8.44
N GLY A 94 14.78 -21.50 7.41
CA GLY A 94 14.23 -22.85 7.34
C GLY A 94 14.26 -23.45 5.94
N MET A 95 15.34 -24.16 5.62
CA MET A 95 15.45 -25.15 4.55
C MET A 95 14.16 -25.99 4.46
N THR A 96 13.48 -26.13 3.32
CA THR A 96 13.74 -27.18 2.33
C THR A 96 12.83 -26.93 1.12
N PHE A 97 13.41 -26.91 -0.09
CA PHE A 97 12.66 -27.07 -1.33
C PHE A 97 12.22 -28.53 -1.38
N ASN A 98 10.97 -28.83 -1.06
CA ASN A 98 10.39 -30.12 -1.44
C ASN A 98 9.85 -29.96 -2.85
N ASP A 99 10.69 -30.33 -3.81
CA ASP A 99 10.24 -30.83 -5.10
C ASP A 99 9.34 -32.05 -4.80
N GLU A 100 8.05 -31.95 -5.10
CA GLU A 100 7.16 -33.09 -5.11
C GLU A 100 6.94 -33.46 -6.59
N ALA A 101 7.23 -34.74 -6.86
CA ALA A 101 7.48 -35.38 -8.15
C ALA A 101 6.37 -35.29 -9.20
#